data_AF-A0A3G2KWW6-F1
#
_entry.id   AF-A0A3G2KWW6-F1
#
_cell.length_a   1.000
_cell.length_b   1.000
_cell.length_c   1.000
_cell.angle_alpha   90.00
_cell.angle_beta   90.00
_cell.angle_gamma   90.00
#
_symmetry.space_group_name_H-M   'P 1'
#
loop_
_entity.id
_entity.type
_entity.pdbx_description
1 polymer ?
#
loop_
_entity_poly.entity_id
_entity_poly.type
_entity_poly.pdbx_seq_one_letter_code
_entity_poly.pdbx_strand_id
1 'polypeptide(L)'
;GDLNEMEIQLSHANRQASESQKQLRNVQAQLKDAQLHLDDAVRAQEDLKEQAAMVDRRNGLMVAEIEELRAALEQTERGRKVAEQELVDASERVGLLHSQNTSLLNTKKKLESDLVQIQGEVDDTVQEARNAEDKAKKAITDAAMMAEEL
;
A
#
# COMPACT_ATOMS: atom_id res chain seq x y z
N GLY A 1 -46.03 97.35 25.10
CA GLY A 1 -45.90 95.97 25.59
C GLY A 1 -45.72 95.06 24.41
N ASP A 2 -46.76 94.94 23.60
CA ASP A 2 -46.92 93.88 22.60
C ASP A 2 -45.91 93.87 21.45
N LEU A 3 -45.50 95.02 20.91
CA LEU A 3 -44.54 95.05 19.79
C LEU A 3 -43.16 94.54 20.22
N ASN A 4 -42.72 94.93 21.42
CA ASN A 4 -41.42 94.53 21.98
C ASN A 4 -41.41 93.03 22.35
N GLU A 5 -42.54 92.50 22.85
CA GLU A 5 -42.69 91.07 23.10
C GLU A 5 -42.71 90.25 21.80
N MET A 6 -43.37 90.75 20.74
CA MET A 6 -43.33 90.11 19.41
C MET A 6 -41.94 90.14 18.79
N GLU A 7 -41.18 91.23 18.94
CA GLU A 7 -39.79 91.30 18.47
C GLU A 7 -38.88 90.29 19.19
N ILE A 8 -39.04 90.15 20.52
CA ILE A 8 -38.32 89.14 21.30
C ILE A 8 -38.70 87.72 20.85
N GLN A 9 -39.98 87.43 20.64
CA GLN A 9 -40.45 86.13 20.16
C GLN A 9 -39.94 85.82 18.74
N LEU A 10 -39.95 86.79 17.84
CA LEU A 10 -39.40 86.66 16.49
C LEU A 10 -37.89 86.37 16.53
N SER A 11 -37.15 87.08 17.39
CA SER A 11 -35.72 86.82 17.60
C SER A 11 -35.46 85.40 18.14
N HIS A 12 -36.28 84.92 19.09
CA HIS A 12 -36.19 83.56 19.61
C HIS A 12 -36.49 82.50 18.53
N ALA A 13 -37.56 82.70 17.75
CA ALA A 13 -37.94 81.82 16.66
C ALA A 13 -36.86 81.77 15.57
N ASN A 14 -36.26 82.90 15.20
CA ASN A 14 -35.15 82.98 14.25
C ASN A 14 -33.90 82.26 14.76
N ARG A 15 -33.58 82.41 16.06
CA ARG A 15 -32.48 81.68 16.68
C ARG A 15 -32.71 80.17 16.65
N GLN A 16 -33.91 79.73 17.05
CA GLN A 16 -34.28 78.31 17.02
C GLN A 16 -34.26 77.74 15.60
N ALA A 17 -34.74 78.47 14.60
CA ALA A 17 -34.68 78.06 13.21
C ALA A 17 -33.23 77.91 12.72
N SER A 18 -32.34 78.83 13.09
CA SER A 18 -30.91 78.75 12.75
C SER A 18 -30.22 77.56 13.41
N GLU A 19 -30.53 77.30 14.69
CA GLU A 19 -30.00 76.14 15.43
C GLU A 19 -30.49 74.81 14.82
N SER A 20 -31.79 74.69 14.51
CA SER A 20 -32.37 73.54 13.82
C SER A 20 -31.76 73.32 12.43
N GLN A 21 -31.49 74.39 11.68
CA GLN A 21 -30.86 74.29 10.36
C GLN A 21 -29.40 73.78 10.46
N LYS A 22 -28.65 74.20 11.49
CA LYS A 22 -27.31 73.66 11.75
C LYS A 22 -27.37 72.19 12.13
N GLN A 23 -28.30 71.79 13.00
CA GLN A 23 -28.50 70.39 13.37
C GLN A 23 -28.86 69.54 12.15
N LEU A 24 -29.76 70.01 11.29
CA LEU A 24 -30.13 69.32 10.06
C LEU A 24 -28.91 69.08 9.14
N ARG A 25 -28.05 70.10 8.95
CA ARG A 25 -26.82 69.94 8.16
C ARG A 25 -25.85 68.92 8.78
N ASN A 26 -25.72 68.92 10.11
CA ASN A 26 -24.87 67.95 10.81
C ASN A 26 -25.39 66.51 10.63
N VAL A 27 -26.70 66.31 10.77
CA VAL A 27 -27.33 64.99 10.55
C VAL A 27 -27.19 64.55 9.09
N GLN A 28 -27.34 65.46 8.13
CA GLN A 28 -27.12 65.15 6.71
C GLN A 28 -25.68 64.73 6.41
N ALA A 29 -24.70 65.38 7.03
CA ALA A 29 -23.29 64.99 6.90
C ALA A 29 -23.05 63.59 7.47
N GLN A 30 -23.55 63.32 8.68
CA GLN A 30 -23.45 62.00 9.33
C GLN A 30 -24.14 60.90 8.51
N LEU A 31 -25.30 61.19 7.93
CA LEU A 31 -26.02 60.25 7.07
C LEU A 31 -25.18 59.90 5.83
N LYS A 32 -24.54 60.90 5.21
CA LYS A 32 -23.69 60.67 4.04
C LYS A 32 -22.47 59.82 4.39
N ASP A 33 -21.82 60.09 5.52
CA ASP A 33 -20.69 59.28 5.99
C ASP A 33 -21.11 57.84 6.30
N ALA A 34 -22.27 57.65 6.94
CA ALA A 34 -22.83 56.33 7.21
C ALA A 34 -23.17 55.56 5.91
N GLN A 35 -23.67 56.25 4.88
CA GLN A 35 -23.94 55.66 3.57
C GLN A 35 -22.65 55.19 2.89
N LEU A 36 -21.58 56.00 2.92
CA LEU A 36 -20.29 55.59 2.36
C LEU A 36 -19.72 54.35 3.08
N HIS A 37 -19.79 54.33 4.41
CA HIS A 37 -19.36 53.16 5.18
C HIS A 37 -20.20 51.92 4.89
N LEU A 38 -21.51 52.08 4.66
CA LEU A 38 -22.38 50.97 4.27
C LEU A 38 -21.99 50.43 2.89
N ASP A 39 -21.76 51.31 1.91
CA ASP A 39 -21.36 50.92 0.56
C ASP A 39 -20.03 50.15 0.56
N ASP A 40 -19.05 50.63 1.34
CA ASP A 40 -17.76 49.95 1.51
C ASP A 40 -17.91 48.57 2.18
N ALA A 41 -18.76 48.48 3.22
CA ALA A 41 -19.03 47.22 3.92
C ALA A 41 -19.74 46.20 3.01
N VAL A 42 -20.67 46.64 2.17
CA VAL A 42 -21.37 45.78 1.20
C VAL A 42 -20.39 45.22 0.18
N ARG A 43 -19.50 46.05 -0.38
CA ARG A 43 -18.46 45.59 -1.32
C ARG A 43 -17.53 44.56 -0.68
N ALA A 44 -17.04 44.86 0.53
CA ALA A 44 -16.18 43.92 1.26
C ALA A 44 -16.91 42.59 1.56
N GLN A 45 -18.22 42.64 1.83
CA GLN A 45 -19.04 41.44 2.03
C GLN A 45 -19.14 40.60 0.75
N GLU A 46 -19.29 41.23 -0.42
CA GLU A 46 -19.32 40.54 -1.71
C GLU A 46 -17.99 39.83 -1.98
N ASP A 47 -16.87 40.51 -1.80
CA ASP A 47 -15.53 39.92 -1.94
C ASP A 47 -15.32 38.70 -1.03
N LEU A 48 -15.76 38.80 0.24
CA LEU A 48 -15.67 37.70 1.19
C LEU A 48 -16.56 36.51 0.81
N LYS A 49 -17.74 36.75 0.24
CA LYS A 49 -18.62 35.67 -0.25
C LYS A 49 -17.98 34.92 -1.41
N GLU A 50 -17.35 35.63 -2.33
CA GLU A 50 -16.62 35.00 -3.45
C GLU A 50 -15.44 34.17 -2.96
N GLN A 51 -14.66 34.69 -2.00
CA GLN A 51 -13.57 33.95 -1.38
C GLN A 51 -14.05 32.70 -0.67
N ALA A 52 -15.14 32.78 0.10
CA ALA A 52 -15.75 31.62 0.76
C ALA A 52 -16.17 30.56 -0.27
N ALA A 53 -16.85 30.96 -1.35
CA ALA A 53 -17.24 30.04 -2.42
C ALA A 53 -16.06 29.39 -3.14
N MET A 54 -14.92 30.07 -3.26
CA MET A 54 -13.68 29.46 -3.77
C MET A 54 -13.10 28.43 -2.81
N VAL A 55 -13.06 28.74 -1.51
CA VAL A 55 -12.56 27.83 -0.47
C VAL A 55 -13.45 26.57 -0.38
N ASP A 56 -14.76 26.73 -0.41
CA ASP A 56 -15.70 25.60 -0.37
C ASP A 56 -15.52 24.67 -1.56
N ARG A 57 -15.34 25.22 -2.77
CA ARG A 57 -15.02 24.42 -3.97
C ARG A 57 -13.70 23.67 -3.80
N ARG A 58 -12.66 24.32 -3.28
CA ARG A 58 -11.36 23.69 -3.03
C ARG A 58 -11.48 22.56 -2.00
N ASN A 59 -12.23 22.77 -0.93
CA ASN A 59 -12.48 21.76 0.08
C ASN A 59 -13.22 20.55 -0.52
N GLY A 60 -14.21 20.78 -1.37
CA GLY A 60 -14.92 19.70 -2.08
C GLY A 60 -13.98 18.85 -2.93
N LEU A 61 -13.06 19.48 -3.67
CA LEU A 61 -12.04 18.76 -4.46
C LEU A 61 -11.10 17.95 -3.57
N MET A 62 -10.64 18.51 -2.46
CA MET A 62 -9.77 17.80 -1.51
C MET A 62 -10.45 16.60 -0.87
N VAL A 63 -11.75 16.71 -0.55
CA VAL A 63 -12.53 15.56 -0.02
C VAL A 63 -12.61 14.45 -1.06
N ALA A 64 -12.89 14.77 -2.32
CA ALA A 64 -12.91 13.79 -3.41
C ALA A 64 -11.55 13.09 -3.61
N GLU A 65 -10.44 13.86 -3.58
CA GLU A 65 -9.08 13.31 -3.67
C GLU A 65 -8.77 12.36 -2.50
N ILE A 66 -9.19 12.69 -1.28
CA ILE A 66 -9.03 11.81 -0.11
C ILE A 66 -9.81 10.51 -0.29
N GLU A 67 -11.03 10.55 -0.82
CA GLU A 67 -11.83 9.35 -1.08
C GLU A 67 -11.21 8.45 -2.14
N GLU A 68 -10.68 9.03 -3.22
CA GLU A 68 -9.97 8.30 -4.27
C GLU A 68 -8.71 7.62 -3.73
N LEU A 69 -7.90 8.34 -2.95
CA LEU A 69 -6.69 7.80 -2.31
C LEU A 69 -7.02 6.65 -1.33
N ARG A 70 -8.12 6.76 -0.59
CA ARG A 70 -8.58 5.68 0.31
C ARG A 70 -8.97 4.43 -0.48
N ALA A 71 -9.68 4.58 -1.58
CA ALA A 71 -10.05 3.44 -2.43
C ALA A 71 -8.83 2.76 -3.05
N ALA A 72 -7.86 3.55 -3.55
CA ALA A 72 -6.61 3.05 -4.10
C ALA A 72 -5.76 2.32 -3.04
N LEU A 73 -5.72 2.84 -1.81
CA LEU A 73 -5.05 2.20 -0.68
C LEU A 73 -5.69 0.85 -0.36
N GLU A 74 -7.01 0.77 -0.24
CA GLU A 74 -7.72 -0.47 0.06
C GLU A 74 -7.47 -1.53 -1.03
N GLN A 75 -7.50 -1.13 -2.31
CA GLN A 75 -7.19 -2.01 -3.42
C GLN A 75 -5.75 -2.54 -3.34
N THR A 76 -4.79 -1.67 -3.01
CA THR A 76 -3.38 -2.03 -2.88
C THR A 76 -3.17 -2.98 -1.70
N GLU A 77 -3.85 -2.77 -0.57
CA GLU A 77 -3.80 -3.66 0.58
C GLU A 77 -4.36 -5.05 0.27
N ARG A 78 -5.45 -5.13 -0.49
CA ARG A 78 -5.98 -6.42 -0.97
C ARG A 78 -4.96 -7.12 -1.87
N GLY A 79 -4.35 -6.41 -2.81
CA GLY A 79 -3.30 -6.94 -3.68
C GLY A 79 -2.10 -7.46 -2.90
N ARG A 80 -1.65 -6.71 -1.88
CA ARG A 80 -0.56 -7.11 -0.97
C ARG A 80 -0.88 -8.43 -0.26
N LYS A 81 -2.08 -8.60 0.29
CA LYS A 81 -2.50 -9.83 0.98
C LYS A 81 -2.49 -11.05 0.06
N VAL A 82 -2.91 -10.89 -1.20
CA VAL A 82 -2.86 -11.97 -2.20
C VAL A 82 -1.41 -12.37 -2.48
N ALA A 83 -0.54 -11.40 -2.75
CA ALA A 83 0.88 -11.66 -3.00
C ALA A 83 1.59 -12.30 -1.79
N GLU A 84 1.23 -11.90 -0.56
CA GLU A 84 1.73 -12.54 0.66
C GLU A 84 1.29 -14.00 0.78
N GLN A 85 0.04 -14.31 0.43
CA GLN A 85 -0.45 -15.69 0.42
C GLN A 85 0.28 -16.54 -0.63
N GLU A 86 0.43 -16.03 -1.86
CA GLU A 86 1.18 -16.73 -2.92
C GLU A 86 2.63 -17.01 -2.53
N LEU A 87 3.28 -16.07 -1.81
CA LEU A 87 4.63 -16.27 -1.28
C LEU A 87 4.69 -17.39 -0.23
N VAL A 88 3.70 -17.45 0.67
CA VAL A 88 3.60 -18.53 1.68
C VAL A 88 3.44 -19.88 0.98
N ASP A 89 2.49 -19.99 0.06
CA ASP A 89 2.22 -21.23 -0.69
C ASP A 89 3.46 -21.71 -1.47
N ALA A 90 4.18 -20.77 -2.12
CA ALA A 90 5.42 -21.08 -2.82
C ALA A 90 6.53 -21.56 -1.86
N SER A 91 6.63 -20.94 -0.68
CA SER A 91 7.62 -21.30 0.33
C SER A 91 7.36 -22.70 0.90
N GLU A 92 6.10 -23.04 1.17
CA GLU A 92 5.70 -24.38 1.59
C GLU A 92 6.04 -25.43 0.52
N ARG A 93 5.76 -25.11 -0.75
CA ARG A 93 6.09 -25.99 -1.87
C ARG A 93 7.60 -26.23 -2.02
N VAL A 94 8.42 -25.20 -1.82
CA VAL A 94 9.88 -25.33 -1.79
C VAL A 94 10.31 -26.26 -0.65
N GLY A 95 9.74 -26.12 0.55
CA GLY A 95 10.02 -26.99 1.69
C GLY A 95 9.69 -28.47 1.43
N LEU A 96 8.55 -28.73 0.81
CA LEU A 96 8.14 -30.09 0.40
C LEU A 96 9.10 -30.69 -0.63
N LEU A 97 9.42 -29.93 -1.68
CA LEU A 97 10.34 -30.37 -2.73
C LEU A 97 11.75 -30.62 -2.19
N HIS A 98 12.23 -29.79 -1.25
CA HIS A 98 13.53 -30.00 -0.61
C HIS A 98 13.57 -31.30 0.21
N SER A 99 12.51 -31.58 0.97
CA SER A 99 12.37 -32.80 1.74
C SER A 99 12.33 -34.05 0.83
N GLN A 100 11.57 -33.98 -0.26
CA GLN A 100 11.52 -35.03 -1.28
C GLN A 100 12.88 -35.26 -1.94
N ASN A 101 13.58 -34.19 -2.33
CA ASN A 101 14.90 -34.26 -2.94
C ASN A 101 15.91 -34.93 -2.01
N THR A 102 15.90 -34.56 -0.73
CA THR A 102 16.76 -35.17 0.30
C THR A 102 16.48 -36.67 0.45
N SER A 103 15.20 -37.07 0.48
CA SER A 103 14.81 -38.48 0.55
C SER A 103 15.26 -39.28 -0.67
N LEU A 104 15.10 -38.72 -1.88
CA LEU A 104 15.54 -39.34 -3.13
C LEU A 104 17.07 -39.47 -3.17
N LEU A 105 17.80 -38.46 -2.71
CA LEU A 105 19.26 -38.49 -2.64
C LEU A 105 19.76 -39.59 -1.69
N ASN A 106 19.11 -39.77 -0.54
CA ASN A 106 19.44 -40.85 0.40
C ASN A 106 19.13 -42.23 -0.20
N THR A 107 17.99 -42.37 -0.88
CA THR A 107 17.62 -43.61 -1.56
C THR A 107 18.62 -43.95 -2.67
N LYS A 108 19.02 -42.95 -3.46
CA LYS A 108 20.03 -43.10 -4.51
C LYS A 108 21.36 -43.58 -3.93
N LYS A 109 21.87 -42.95 -2.87
CA LYS A 109 23.13 -43.36 -2.23
C LYS A 109 23.08 -44.80 -1.71
N LYS A 110 21.93 -45.22 -1.16
CA LYS A 110 21.73 -46.60 -0.73
C LYS A 110 21.82 -47.56 -1.91
N LEU A 111 21.10 -47.28 -3.00
CA LEU A 111 21.14 -48.10 -4.22
C LEU A 111 22.54 -48.15 -4.84
N GLU A 112 23.29 -47.04 -4.82
CA GLU A 112 24.69 -47.01 -5.27
C GLU A 112 25.58 -47.91 -4.41
N SER A 113 25.38 -47.93 -3.09
CA SER A 113 26.09 -48.84 -2.18
C SER A 113 25.72 -50.31 -2.42
N ASP A 114 24.43 -50.61 -2.54
CA ASP A 114 23.92 -51.96 -2.80
C ASP A 114 24.46 -52.50 -4.13
N LEU A 115 24.56 -51.65 -5.16
CA LEU A 115 25.12 -52.00 -6.46
C LEU A 115 26.61 -52.41 -6.36
N VAL A 116 27.41 -51.64 -5.63
CA VAL A 116 28.84 -51.96 -5.41
C VAL A 116 29.00 -53.27 -4.65
N GLN A 117 28.16 -53.53 -3.64
CA GLN A 117 28.18 -54.79 -2.91
C GLN A 117 27.88 -55.97 -3.83
N ILE A 118 26.79 -55.91 -4.61
CA ILE A 118 26.41 -57.00 -5.54
C ILE A 118 27.50 -57.22 -6.59
N GLN A 119 28.15 -56.17 -7.09
CA GLN A 119 29.26 -56.31 -8.01
C GLN A 119 30.42 -57.12 -7.40
N GLY A 120 30.74 -56.89 -6.13
CA GLY A 120 31.73 -57.70 -5.40
C GLY A 120 31.32 -59.16 -5.25
N GLU A 121 30.07 -59.42 -4.88
CA GLU A 121 29.52 -60.80 -4.77
C GLU A 121 29.56 -61.52 -6.14
N VAL A 122 29.29 -60.81 -7.23
CA VAL A 122 29.42 -61.35 -8.59
C VAL A 122 30.87 -61.67 -8.93
N ASP A 123 31.82 -60.79 -8.61
CA ASP A 123 33.24 -61.03 -8.89
C ASP A 123 33.76 -62.24 -8.10
N ASP A 124 33.37 -62.38 -6.83
CA ASP A 124 33.72 -63.52 -5.97
C ASP A 124 33.15 -64.84 -6.53
N THR A 125 31.87 -64.87 -6.90
CA THR A 125 31.23 -66.08 -7.48
C THR A 125 31.82 -66.46 -8.83
N VAL A 126 32.20 -65.49 -9.67
CA VAL A 126 32.92 -65.74 -10.92
C VAL A 126 34.29 -66.37 -10.65
N GLN A 127 35.02 -65.88 -9.66
CA GLN A 127 36.32 -66.43 -9.29
C GLN A 127 36.21 -67.85 -8.72
N GLU A 128 35.21 -68.12 -7.89
CA GLU A 128 34.91 -69.46 -7.37
C GLU A 128 34.59 -70.45 -8.50
N ALA A 129 33.76 -70.04 -9.47
CA ALA A 129 33.41 -70.86 -10.62
C ALA A 129 34.65 -71.23 -11.46
N ARG A 130 35.55 -70.27 -11.72
CA ARG A 130 36.83 -70.52 -12.41
C ARG A 130 37.70 -71.51 -11.64
N ASN A 131 37.84 -71.34 -10.33
CA ASN A 131 38.61 -72.23 -9.48
C ASN A 131 38.04 -73.67 -9.49
N ALA A 132 36.71 -73.81 -9.49
CA ALA A 132 36.03 -75.10 -9.58
C ALA A 132 36.24 -75.75 -10.95
N GLU A 133 36.19 -74.98 -12.04
CA GLU A 133 36.47 -75.43 -13.39
C GLU A 133 37.91 -75.96 -13.52
N ASP A 134 38.90 -75.24 -12.98
CA ASP A 134 40.30 -75.67 -13.00
C ASP A 134 40.53 -76.96 -12.19
N LYS A 135 39.86 -77.10 -11.04
CA LYS A 135 39.89 -78.35 -10.25
C LYS A 135 39.26 -79.51 -11.02
N ALA A 136 38.13 -79.29 -11.68
CA ALA A 136 37.47 -80.31 -12.50
C ALA A 136 38.36 -80.75 -13.68
N LYS A 137 38.98 -79.80 -14.39
CA LYS A 137 39.94 -80.10 -15.49
C LYS A 137 41.12 -80.93 -15.02
N LYS A 138 41.70 -80.62 -13.86
CA LYS A 138 42.79 -81.42 -13.26
C LYS A 138 42.32 -82.84 -12.96
N ALA A 139 41.19 -83.00 -12.26
CA ALA A 139 40.63 -84.31 -11.93
C ALA A 139 40.33 -85.17 -13.17
N ILE A 140 39.82 -84.56 -14.25
CA ILE A 140 39.59 -85.25 -15.54
C ILE A 140 40.92 -85.72 -16.14
N THR A 141 41.95 -84.87 -16.09
CA THR A 141 43.29 -85.20 -16.63
C THR A 141 43.94 -86.33 -15.83
N ASP A 142 43.87 -86.26 -14.51
CA ASP A 142 44.40 -87.29 -13.60
C ASP A 142 43.68 -88.64 -13.81
N ALA A 143 42.35 -88.62 -13.98
CA ALA A 143 41.56 -89.81 -14.29
C ALA A 143 41.92 -90.42 -15.65
N ALA A 144 42.21 -89.59 -16.67
CA ALA A 144 42.65 -90.06 -17.98
C ALA A 144 44.03 -90.71 -17.92
N MET A 145 45.01 -90.11 -17.22
CA MET A 145 46.34 -90.70 -17.04
C MET A 145 46.27 -92.04 -16.29
N MET A 146 45.50 -92.13 -15.21
CA MET A 146 45.30 -93.39 -14.48
C MET A 146 44.69 -94.49 -15.36
N ALA A 147 43.81 -94.13 -16.30
CA ALA A 147 43.25 -95.07 -17.27
C ALA A 147 44.27 -95.55 -18.32
N GLU A 148 45.29 -94.76 -18.63
CA GLU A 148 46.40 -95.15 -19.52
C GLU A 148 47.45 -96.05 -18.84
N GLU A 149 47.54 -96.02 -17.51
CA GLU A 149 48.49 -96.81 -16.71
C GLU A 149 47.96 -98.20 -16.25
N LEU A 150 46.71 -98.54 -16.58
CA LEU A 150 46.03 -99.82 -16.28
C LEU A 150 46.15 -100.85 -17.43
#